data_AF-I7M7E1-F1
#
_entry.id   AF-I7M7E1-F1
#
_cell.length_a   1.000
_cell.length_b   1.000
_cell.length_c   1.000
_cell.angle_alpha   90.00
_cell.angle_beta   90.00
_cell.angle_gamma   90.00
#
_symmetry.space_group_name_H-M   'P 1'
#
loop_
_entity.id
_entity.type
_entity.pdbx_description
1 polymer ?
#
loop_
_entity_poly.entity_id
_entity_poly.type
_entity_poly.pdbx_seq_one_letter_code
_entity_poly.pdbx_strand_id
1 'polypeptide(L)'
;MQEIESKQYIGAKEGAHIIYTVCFLAATSIIENKYSEKQCEGVNLLLLVNLVFYGLIIWATYQVITILPKYKNAAIKQFFSFMHGVFGIYMLAVFAYANLLYFDDAFVKNNCTKNTPILAFFTTLFIIVGYVILIIFSMSFFSSIFRRFSKQNNDETGAIEEL
;
A
#
# COMPACT_ATOMS: atom_id res chain seq x y z
N MET A 1 4.58 -27.37 23.79
CA MET A 1 5.45 -26.80 22.73
C MET A 1 5.19 -25.31 22.69
N GLN A 2 6.23 -24.45 22.69
CA GLN A 2 6.02 -23.01 22.55
C GLN A 2 5.39 -22.71 21.17
N GLU A 3 4.16 -22.22 21.18
CA GLU A 3 3.37 -21.90 19.98
C GLU A 3 3.85 -20.64 19.25
N ILE A 4 4.69 -19.86 19.93
CA ILE A 4 5.20 -18.55 19.51
C ILE A 4 6.71 -18.52 19.76
N GLU A 5 7.50 -18.32 18.71
CA GLU A 5 8.95 -18.07 18.80
C GLU A 5 9.24 -16.65 18.32
N SER A 6 10.20 -15.95 18.95
CA SER A 6 10.62 -14.63 18.47
C SER A 6 11.33 -14.75 17.11
N LYS A 7 10.95 -13.92 16.15
CA LYS A 7 11.64 -13.88 14.86
C LYS A 7 13.00 -13.17 15.02
N GLN A 8 14.10 -13.89 14.74
CA GLN A 8 15.46 -13.33 14.89
C GLN A 8 15.84 -12.27 13.84
N TYR A 9 15.20 -12.25 12.67
CA TYR A 9 15.53 -11.33 11.57
C TYR A 9 14.29 -10.83 10.84
N ILE A 10 14.26 -9.53 10.60
CA ILE A 10 13.25 -8.85 9.77
C ILE A 10 13.73 -8.88 8.31
N GLY A 11 12.88 -9.37 7.40
CA GLY A 11 13.22 -9.41 5.97
C GLY A 11 13.12 -8.02 5.32
N ALA A 12 13.84 -7.80 4.21
CA ALA A 12 13.82 -6.52 3.48
C ALA A 12 12.40 -6.06 3.09
N LYS A 13 11.51 -6.99 2.71
CA LYS A 13 10.09 -6.71 2.42
C LYS A 13 9.35 -6.15 3.63
N GLU A 14 9.56 -6.74 4.80
CA GLU A 14 8.92 -6.33 6.06
C GLU A 14 9.45 -4.97 6.51
N GLY A 15 10.76 -4.74 6.36
CA GLY A 15 11.38 -3.44 6.61
C GLY A 15 10.82 -2.33 5.72
N ALA A 16 10.64 -2.59 4.42
CA ALA A 16 10.03 -1.63 3.50
C ALA A 16 8.59 -1.28 3.89
N HIS A 17 7.79 -2.26 4.32
CA HIS A 17 6.43 -2.02 4.82
C HIS A 17 6.42 -1.18 6.10
N ILE A 18 7.32 -1.45 7.04
CA ILE A 18 7.45 -0.65 8.28
C ILE A 18 7.83 0.79 7.95
N ILE A 19 8.87 1.01 7.14
CA ILE A 19 9.34 2.35 6.78
C ILE A 19 8.23 3.14 6.08
N TYR A 20 7.56 2.54 5.09
CA TYR A 20 6.42 3.16 4.42
C TYR A 20 5.33 3.58 5.42
N THR A 21 4.97 2.66 6.33
CA THR A 21 3.90 2.89 7.30
C THR A 21 4.26 4.03 8.26
N VAL A 22 5.47 4.02 8.81
CA VAL A 22 5.94 5.05 9.75
C VAL A 22 6.03 6.42 9.08
N CYS A 23 6.60 6.51 7.87
CA CYS A 23 6.72 7.78 7.15
C CYS A 23 5.36 8.39 6.83
N PHE A 24 4.43 7.61 6.28
CA PHE A 24 3.10 8.12 5.94
C PHE A 24 2.24 8.38 7.18
N LEU A 25 2.39 7.61 8.25
CA LEU A 25 1.67 7.82 9.51
C LEU A 25 2.17 9.10 10.22
N ALA A 26 3.48 9.36 10.22
CA ALA A 26 4.04 10.60 10.73
C ALA A 26 3.57 11.82 9.91
N ALA A 27 3.60 11.71 8.58
CA ALA A 27 3.13 12.77 7.69
C ALA A 27 1.64 13.08 7.89
N THR A 28 0.79 12.06 7.92
CA THR A 28 -0.65 12.23 8.13
C THR A 28 -0.98 12.73 9.54
N SER A 29 -0.26 12.30 10.58
CA SER A 29 -0.42 12.81 11.96
C SER A 29 -0.08 14.30 12.08
N ILE A 30 0.97 14.77 11.39
CA ILE A 30 1.31 16.19 11.36
C ILE A 30 0.22 16.99 10.63
N ILE A 31 -0.33 16.44 9.54
CA ILE A 31 -1.37 17.09 8.76
C ILE A 31 -2.68 17.19 9.55
N GLU A 32 -3.09 16.11 10.19
CA GLU A 32 -4.27 16.07 11.07
C GLU A 32 -4.12 17.09 12.21
N ASN A 33 -3.00 17.11 12.92
CA ASN A 33 -2.84 17.97 14.10
C ASN A 33 -2.68 19.47 13.77
N LYS A 34 -2.05 19.82 12.63
CA LYS A 34 -1.72 21.23 12.32
C LYS A 34 -2.62 21.85 11.25
N TYR A 35 -3.33 21.04 10.48
CA TYR A 35 -4.06 21.51 9.30
C TYR A 35 -5.46 20.92 9.17
N SER A 36 -6.02 20.32 10.24
CA SER A 36 -7.40 19.79 10.28
C SER A 36 -8.47 20.81 9.92
N GLU A 37 -8.27 22.08 10.23
CA GLU A 37 -9.24 23.15 9.95
C GLU A 37 -9.13 23.71 8.52
N LYS A 38 -8.09 23.33 7.76
CA LYS A 38 -7.87 23.83 6.41
C LYS A 38 -8.60 22.94 5.40
N GLN A 39 -9.68 23.47 4.83
CA GLN A 39 -10.44 22.80 3.78
C GLN A 39 -10.26 23.49 2.43
N CYS A 40 -10.28 22.70 1.36
CA CYS A 40 -10.52 23.25 0.04
C CYS A 40 -12.02 23.22 -0.21
N GLU A 41 -12.61 24.35 -0.61
CA GLU A 41 -14.05 24.42 -0.90
C GLU A 41 -14.43 23.35 -1.94
N GLY A 42 -15.47 22.57 -1.64
CA GLY A 42 -15.99 21.53 -2.54
C GLY A 42 -15.15 20.24 -2.63
N VAL A 43 -13.97 20.13 -1.98
CA VAL A 43 -13.11 18.94 -2.04
C VAL A 43 -12.71 18.45 -0.64
N ASN A 44 -13.14 17.24 -0.28
CA ASN A 44 -12.89 16.63 1.02
C ASN A 44 -11.48 15.99 1.13
N LEU A 45 -10.43 16.81 1.00
CA LEU A 45 -9.04 16.36 1.14
C LEU A 45 -8.72 15.84 2.55
N LEU A 46 -9.36 16.41 3.58
CA LEU A 46 -9.17 15.95 4.96
C LEU A 46 -9.67 14.51 5.17
N LEU A 47 -10.76 14.13 4.51
CA LEU A 47 -11.27 12.76 4.58
C LEU A 47 -10.25 11.76 4.03
N LEU A 48 -9.57 12.11 2.93
CA LEU A 48 -8.48 11.29 2.39
C LEU A 48 -7.35 11.13 3.41
N VAL A 49 -6.91 12.22 4.04
CA VAL A 49 -5.86 12.19 5.07
C VAL A 49 -6.28 11.29 6.24
N ASN A 50 -7.51 11.41 6.72
CA ASN A 50 -8.03 10.60 7.83
C ASN A 50 -8.12 9.11 7.46
N LEU A 51 -8.59 8.78 6.26
CA LEU A 51 -8.62 7.40 5.77
C LEU A 51 -7.21 6.82 5.70
N VAL A 52 -6.24 7.57 5.17
CA VAL A 52 -4.84 7.12 5.15
C VAL A 52 -4.31 6.96 6.58
N PHE A 53 -4.54 7.91 7.47
CA PHE A 53 -4.06 7.87 8.85
C PHE A 53 -4.58 6.67 9.63
N TYR A 54 -5.90 6.52 9.75
CA TYR A 54 -6.51 5.42 10.51
C TYR A 54 -6.23 4.06 9.86
N GLY A 55 -6.19 4.00 8.53
CA GLY A 55 -5.79 2.80 7.81
C GLY A 55 -4.36 2.37 8.13
N LEU A 56 -3.42 3.32 8.20
CA LEU A 56 -2.03 3.05 8.56
C LEU A 56 -1.84 2.70 10.04
N ILE A 57 -2.66 3.24 10.95
CA ILE A 57 -2.66 2.81 12.36
C ILE A 57 -3.02 1.33 12.46
N ILE A 58 -4.13 0.93 11.83
CA ILE A 58 -4.58 -0.47 11.83
C ILE A 58 -3.49 -1.36 11.22
N TRP A 59 -2.86 -0.91 10.14
CA TRP A 59 -1.77 -1.62 9.50
C TRP A 59 -0.49 -1.71 10.34
N ALA A 60 -0.14 -0.65 11.06
CA ALA A 60 0.99 -0.65 11.98
C ALA A 60 0.76 -1.65 13.12
N THR A 61 -0.43 -1.64 13.72
CA THR A 61 -0.81 -2.63 14.74
C THR A 61 -0.71 -4.05 14.18
N TYR A 62 -1.22 -4.27 12.98
CA TYR A 62 -1.10 -5.55 12.28
C TYR A 62 0.36 -5.97 12.05
N GLN A 63 1.23 -5.06 11.60
CA GLN A 63 2.66 -5.34 11.41
C GLN A 63 3.36 -5.73 12.71
N VAL A 64 3.09 -5.04 13.80
CA VAL A 64 3.66 -5.38 15.12
C VAL A 64 3.27 -6.81 15.53
N ILE A 65 2.00 -7.18 15.32
CA ILE A 65 1.48 -8.51 15.68
C ILE A 65 2.05 -9.61 14.77
N THR A 66 2.42 -9.31 13.53
CA THR A 66 2.86 -10.30 12.54
C THR A 66 4.37 -10.43 12.39
N ILE A 67 5.13 -9.35 12.67
CA ILE A 67 6.58 -9.31 12.45
C ILE A 67 7.36 -9.82 13.68
N LEU A 68 6.86 -9.55 14.89
CA LEU A 68 7.53 -9.91 16.14
C LEU A 68 7.47 -11.44 16.43
N PRO A 69 6.29 -12.08 16.39
CA PRO A 69 6.15 -13.53 16.61
C PRO A 69 6.18 -14.36 15.32
N LYS A 70 6.85 -15.52 15.37
CA LYS A 70 6.66 -16.63 14.41
C LYS A 70 5.52 -17.52 14.89
N TYR A 71 4.38 -17.44 14.21
CA TYR A 71 3.26 -18.36 14.45
C TYR A 71 3.52 -19.71 13.78
N LYS A 72 3.39 -20.81 14.53
CA LYS A 72 3.48 -22.17 13.98
C LYS A 72 2.13 -22.70 13.44
N ASN A 73 1.01 -22.20 13.96
CA ASN A 73 -0.34 -22.62 13.58
C ASN A 73 -0.70 -22.18 12.14
N ALA A 74 -1.13 -23.13 11.31
CA ALA A 74 -1.50 -22.90 9.92
C ALA A 74 -2.75 -22.00 9.76
N ALA A 75 -3.76 -22.13 10.63
CA ALA A 75 -4.97 -21.32 10.58
C ALA A 75 -4.66 -19.84 10.81
N ILE A 76 -3.77 -19.56 11.76
CA ILE A 76 -3.31 -18.19 12.08
C ILE A 76 -2.55 -17.59 10.89
N LYS A 77 -1.69 -18.36 10.22
CA LYS A 77 -0.98 -17.90 9.00
C LYS A 77 -1.96 -17.55 7.88
N GLN A 78 -2.99 -18.37 7.68
CA GLN A 78 -4.00 -18.12 6.65
C GLN A 78 -4.83 -16.87 6.96
N PHE A 79 -5.19 -16.65 8.23
CA PHE A 79 -5.85 -15.42 8.67
C PHE A 79 -5.01 -14.17 8.37
N PHE A 80 -3.71 -14.19 8.70
CA PHE A 80 -2.82 -13.07 8.37
C PHE A 80 -2.66 -12.87 6.86
N SER A 81 -2.57 -13.95 6.08
CA SER A 81 -2.56 -13.84 4.62
C SER A 81 -3.83 -13.18 4.06
N PHE A 82 -5.00 -13.50 4.63
CA PHE A 82 -6.26 -12.86 4.27
C PHE A 82 -6.24 -11.37 4.64
N MET A 83 -5.79 -11.02 5.84
CA MET A 83 -5.66 -9.62 6.29
C MET A 83 -4.73 -8.79 5.40
N HIS A 84 -3.61 -9.35 4.94
CA HIS A 84 -2.75 -8.70 3.93
C HIS A 84 -3.52 -8.37 2.65
N GLY A 85 -4.36 -9.30 2.17
CA GLY A 85 -5.19 -9.10 0.98
C GLY A 85 -6.24 -8.01 1.18
N VAL A 86 -6.96 -8.05 2.31
CA VAL A 86 -7.96 -7.02 2.66
C VAL A 86 -7.34 -5.64 2.74
N PHE A 87 -6.16 -5.52 3.37
CA PHE A 87 -5.45 -4.25 3.45
C PHE A 87 -4.98 -3.75 2.07
N GLY A 88 -4.54 -4.67 1.20
CA GLY A 88 -4.22 -4.33 -0.19
C GLY A 88 -5.42 -3.75 -0.95
N ILE A 89 -6.60 -4.38 -0.80
CA ILE A 89 -7.86 -3.87 -1.39
C ILE A 89 -8.23 -2.51 -0.82
N TYR A 90 -8.12 -2.34 0.50
CA TYR A 90 -8.36 -1.06 1.18
C TYR A 90 -7.46 0.05 0.61
N MET A 91 -6.16 -0.18 0.52
CA MET A 91 -5.21 0.82 -0.03
C MET A 91 -5.49 1.14 -1.50
N LEU A 92 -5.92 0.15 -2.30
CA LEU A 92 -6.35 0.39 -3.69
C LEU A 92 -7.61 1.26 -3.75
N ALA A 93 -8.58 1.05 -2.87
CA ALA A 93 -9.79 1.87 -2.79
C ALA A 93 -9.46 3.31 -2.37
N VAL A 94 -8.59 3.49 -1.38
CA VAL A 94 -8.10 4.82 -0.95
C VAL A 94 -7.30 5.50 -2.07
N PHE A 95 -6.49 4.76 -2.81
CA PHE A 95 -5.78 5.26 -3.99
C PHE A 95 -6.73 5.70 -5.11
N ALA A 96 -7.75 4.90 -5.42
CA ALA A 96 -8.78 5.28 -6.40
C ALA A 96 -9.51 6.55 -5.96
N TYR A 97 -9.87 6.66 -4.68
CA TYR A 97 -10.49 7.85 -4.11
C TYR A 97 -9.59 9.08 -4.20
N ALA A 98 -8.28 8.95 -3.93
CA ALA A 98 -7.32 10.04 -4.10
C ALA A 98 -7.25 10.52 -5.56
N ASN A 99 -7.26 9.62 -6.53
CA ASN A 99 -7.29 9.97 -7.95
C ASN A 99 -8.58 10.70 -8.34
N LEU A 100 -9.73 10.22 -7.86
CA LEU A 100 -11.01 10.91 -8.09
C LEU A 100 -10.97 12.34 -7.56
N LEU A 101 -10.44 12.56 -6.35
CA LEU A 101 -10.31 13.90 -5.78
C LEU A 101 -9.31 14.79 -6.55
N TYR A 102 -8.23 14.21 -7.07
CA TYR A 102 -7.18 14.96 -7.76
C TYR A 102 -7.59 15.37 -9.18
N PHE A 103 -8.33 14.52 -9.89
CA PHE A 103 -8.85 14.79 -11.22
C PHE A 103 -10.24 15.46 -11.21
N ASP A 104 -10.82 15.70 -10.04
CA ASP A 104 -12.06 16.45 -9.92
C ASP A 104 -11.84 17.91 -10.38
N ASP A 105 -12.74 18.40 -11.22
CA ASP A 105 -12.71 19.78 -11.73
C ASP A 105 -12.73 20.79 -10.56
N ALA A 106 -13.35 20.44 -9.43
CA ALA A 106 -13.36 21.25 -8.22
C ALA A 106 -11.94 21.48 -7.64
N PHE A 107 -11.04 20.51 -7.75
CA PHE A 107 -9.67 20.62 -7.24
C PHE A 107 -8.87 21.69 -8.00
N VAL A 108 -9.02 21.71 -9.32
CA VAL A 108 -8.37 22.67 -10.21
C VAL A 108 -9.05 24.03 -10.13
N LYS A 109 -10.38 24.07 -10.16
CA LYS A 109 -11.18 25.30 -10.17
C LYS A 109 -11.06 26.10 -8.87
N ASN A 110 -10.97 25.42 -7.73
CA ASN A 110 -10.87 26.08 -6.42
C ASN A 110 -9.42 26.32 -5.97
N ASN A 111 -8.44 26.12 -6.86
CA ASN A 111 -7.01 26.36 -6.61
C ASN A 111 -6.57 25.76 -5.26
N CYS A 112 -6.89 24.48 -5.00
CA CYS A 112 -6.53 23.83 -3.75
C CYS A 112 -5.00 23.87 -3.49
N THR A 113 -4.20 23.96 -4.55
CA THR A 113 -2.74 24.14 -4.50
C THR A 113 -2.31 25.47 -3.88
N LYS A 114 -3.14 26.51 -3.95
CA LYS A 114 -2.85 27.85 -3.40
C LYS A 114 -3.50 28.05 -2.02
N ASN A 115 -4.72 27.56 -1.85
CA ASN A 115 -5.48 27.73 -0.61
C ASN A 115 -5.04 26.75 0.49
N THR A 116 -4.73 25.51 0.11
CA THR A 116 -4.33 24.43 1.02
C THR A 116 -3.11 23.68 0.46
N PRO A 117 -1.94 24.35 0.31
CA PRO A 117 -0.79 23.82 -0.42
C PRO A 117 -0.25 22.51 0.16
N ILE A 118 -0.34 22.34 1.49
CA ILE A 118 0.21 21.18 2.20
C ILE A 118 -0.65 19.93 1.97
N LEU A 119 -1.98 20.06 2.02
CA LEU A 119 -2.90 18.95 1.73
C LEU A 119 -2.85 18.56 0.25
N ALA A 120 -2.75 19.56 -0.63
CA ALA A 120 -2.56 19.32 -2.06
C ALA A 120 -1.24 18.57 -2.31
N PHE A 121 -0.12 19.03 -1.74
CA PHE A 121 1.17 18.37 -1.86
C PHE A 121 1.15 16.93 -1.34
N PHE A 122 0.54 16.69 -0.18
CA PHE A 122 0.38 15.35 0.37
C PHE A 122 -0.41 14.44 -0.59
N THR A 123 -1.53 14.93 -1.12
CA THR A 123 -2.39 14.17 -2.05
C THR A 123 -1.61 13.83 -3.32
N THR A 124 -0.90 14.80 -3.91
CA THR A 124 -0.03 14.58 -5.07
C THR A 124 1.05 13.55 -4.78
N LEU A 125 1.74 13.67 -3.64
CA LEU A 125 2.81 12.74 -3.26
C LEU A 125 2.27 11.32 -3.03
N PHE A 126 1.11 11.19 -2.39
CA PHE A 126 0.42 9.92 -2.21
C PHE A 126 0.08 9.25 -3.55
N ILE A 127 -0.41 10.04 -4.52
CA ILE A 127 -0.73 9.55 -5.86
C ILE A 127 0.54 9.12 -6.61
N ILE A 128 1.60 9.93 -6.59
CA ILE A 128 2.87 9.60 -7.24
C ILE A 128 3.44 8.29 -6.68
N VAL A 129 3.51 8.16 -5.36
CA VAL A 129 4.01 6.94 -4.71
C VAL A 129 3.13 5.74 -5.05
N GLY A 130 1.80 5.92 -5.08
CA GLY A 130 0.88 4.86 -5.49
C GLY A 130 1.09 4.40 -6.93
N TYR A 131 1.31 5.32 -7.88
CA TYR A 131 1.65 4.95 -9.26
C TYR A 131 2.98 4.20 -9.36
N VAL A 132 4.02 4.62 -8.63
CA VAL A 132 5.29 3.90 -8.59
C VAL A 132 5.09 2.46 -8.11
N ILE A 133 4.29 2.26 -7.05
CA ILE A 133 3.96 0.92 -6.52
C ILE A 133 3.21 0.09 -7.57
N LEU A 134 2.22 0.68 -8.25
CA LEU A 134 1.45 0.00 -9.30
C LEU A 134 2.33 -0.39 -10.49
N ILE A 135 3.28 0.46 -10.91
CA ILE A 135 4.22 0.14 -11.98
C ILE A 135 5.10 -1.06 -11.56
N ILE A 136 5.66 -1.04 -10.36
CA ILE A 136 6.47 -2.16 -9.84
C ILE A 136 5.64 -3.45 -9.79
N PHE A 137 4.40 -3.36 -9.32
CA PHE A 137 3.50 -4.51 -9.26
C PHE A 137 3.17 -5.05 -10.66
N SER A 138 2.88 -4.16 -11.62
CA SER A 138 2.62 -4.54 -13.00
C SER A 138 3.83 -5.22 -13.65
N MET A 139 5.05 -4.69 -13.44
CA MET A 139 6.28 -5.32 -13.93
C MET A 139 6.49 -6.71 -13.33
N SER A 140 6.24 -6.87 -12.02
CA SER A 140 6.34 -8.18 -11.35
C SER A 140 5.30 -9.18 -11.88
N PHE A 141 4.09 -8.71 -12.15
CA PHE A 141 3.01 -9.50 -12.74
C PHE A 141 3.36 -9.94 -14.16
N PHE A 142 3.79 -9.03 -15.03
CA PHE A 142 4.24 -9.37 -16.38
C PHE A 142 5.41 -10.35 -16.37
N SER A 143 6.44 -10.12 -15.53
CA SER A 143 7.56 -11.04 -15.38
C SER A 143 7.11 -12.45 -14.98
N SER A 144 6.14 -12.56 -14.07
CA SER A 144 5.58 -13.84 -13.63
C SER A 144 4.82 -14.56 -14.76
N ILE A 145 4.07 -13.81 -15.57
CA ILE A 145 3.37 -14.33 -16.74
C ILE A 145 4.37 -14.83 -17.79
N PHE A 146 5.36 -14.01 -18.16
CA PHE A 146 6.37 -14.39 -19.14
C PHE A 146 7.17 -15.62 -18.71
N ARG A 147 7.49 -15.76 -17.42
CA ARG A 147 8.15 -16.97 -16.89
C ARG A 147 7.29 -18.22 -17.04
N ARG A 148 5.95 -18.12 -16.88
CA ARG A 148 5.05 -19.27 -17.09
C ARG A 148 5.03 -19.70 -18.56
N PHE A 149 4.96 -18.75 -19.49
CA PHE A 149 5.00 -19.05 -20.93
C PHE A 149 6.36 -19.58 -21.39
N SER A 150 7.47 -19.04 -20.89
CA SER A 150 8.82 -19.53 -21.22
C SER A 150 9.08 -20.95 -20.68
N LYS A 151 8.53 -21.29 -19.52
CA LYS A 151 8.67 -22.64 -18.96
C LYS A 151 7.92 -23.69 -19.79
N GLN A 152 6.77 -23.31 -20.35
CA GLN A 152 5.95 -24.16 -21.22
C GLN A 152 6.63 -24.45 -22.57
N ASN A 153 7.31 -23.46 -23.16
CA ASN A 153 8.06 -23.68 -24.41
C ASN A 153 9.30 -24.58 -24.23
N ASN A 154 9.95 -24.58 -23.06
CA ASN A 154 11.10 -25.46 -22.81
C ASN A 154 10.67 -26.92 -22.63
N ASP A 155 9.49 -27.18 -22.05
CA ASP A 155 8.95 -28.53 -21.91
C ASP A 155 8.50 -29.11 -23.28
N GLU A 156 7.98 -28.29 -24.19
CA GLU A 156 7.62 -28.72 -25.55
C GLU A 156 8.83 -28.93 -26.46
N THR A 157 9.90 -28.13 -26.32
CA THR A 157 11.11 -28.28 -27.14
C THR A 157 11.93 -29.51 -26.73
N GLY A 158 11.94 -29.86 -25.42
CA GLY A 158 12.60 -31.08 -24.92
C GLY A 158 11.91 -32.39 -25.35
N ALA A 159 10.60 -32.35 -25.67
CA ALA A 159 9.87 -33.53 -26.14
C ALA A 159 10.07 -33.83 -27.64
N ILE A 160 10.57 -32.87 -28.42
CA ILE A 160 10.81 -33.01 -29.86
C ILE A 160 12.24 -33.48 -30.14
N GLU A 161 13.21 -33.23 -29.25
CA GLU A 161 14.59 -33.72 -29.38
C GLU A 161 14.78 -35.21 -29.00
N GLU A 162 13.80 -35.83 -28.35
CA GLU A 162 13.83 -37.27 -27.97
C GLU A 162 13.09 -38.20 -28.97
N LEU A 163 12.71 -37.71 -30.15
CA LEU A 163 11.98 -38.47 -31.18
C LEU A 163 12.76 -38.56 -32.50
#